data_AF-A0A6J1X971-F1
#
_entry.id   AF-A0A6J1X971-F1
#
_cell.length_a   1.000
_cell.length_b   1.000
_cell.length_c   1.000
_cell.angle_alpha   90.00
_cell.angle_beta   90.00
_cell.angle_gamma   90.00
#
_symmetry.space_group_name_H-M   'P 1'
#
loop_
_entity.id
_entity.type
_entity.pdbx_description
1 polymer ?
#
loop_
_entity_poly.entity_id
_entity_poly.type
_entity_poly.pdbx_seq_one_letter_code
_entity_poly.pdbx_strand_id
1 'polypeptide(L)'
;MMSNLAYYLFVLLCSYILNTNAESTRYYYDYECNEPLVATSKLTATSSLRDRGPDNAKLYGLNAWTASENDFDQQLIIDLGTVKNVTRIDTQGRAHSQEFVEEYHISYGSNGLDYAQYKAAGGEVKEHQHGLRWKALTTST
;
A
#
# COMPACT_ATOMS: atom_id res chain seq x y z
N MET A 1 10.18 42.32 -17.56
CA MET A 1 9.38 41.51 -18.51
C MET A 1 10.34 40.50 -19.13
N MET A 2 10.32 39.24 -18.70
CA MET A 2 11.25 38.23 -19.21
C MET A 2 10.96 37.94 -20.69
N SER A 3 11.98 37.77 -21.53
CA SER A 3 11.79 37.47 -22.96
C SER A 3 11.14 36.09 -23.12
N ASN A 4 10.25 35.94 -24.12
CA ASN A 4 9.58 34.66 -24.41
C ASN A 4 10.57 33.49 -24.57
N LEU A 5 11.76 33.76 -25.11
CA LEU A 5 12.83 32.77 -25.27
C LEU A 5 13.36 32.24 -23.92
N ALA A 6 13.53 33.12 -22.93
CA ALA A 6 14.00 32.73 -21.60
C ALA A 6 12.96 31.86 -20.87
N TYR A 7 11.67 32.11 -21.08
CA TYR A 7 10.59 31.27 -20.55
C TYR A 7 10.60 29.86 -21.17
N TYR A 8 10.71 29.75 -22.50
CA TYR A 8 10.79 28.45 -23.17
C TYR A 8 12.00 27.63 -22.72
N LEU A 9 13.18 28.25 -22.61
CA LEU A 9 14.39 27.59 -22.12
C LEU A 9 14.21 27.09 -20.69
N PHE A 10 13.61 27.91 -19.82
CA PHE A 10 13.32 27.52 -18.44
C PHE A 10 12.36 26.32 -18.35
N VAL A 11 11.29 26.32 -19.16
CA VAL A 11 10.34 25.20 -19.22
C VAL A 11 11.02 23.92 -19.69
N LEU A 12 11.82 23.99 -20.76
CA LEU A 12 12.55 22.82 -21.28
C LEU A 12 13.56 22.26 -20.26
N LEU A 13 14.31 23.15 -19.58
CA LEU A 13 15.22 22.77 -18.51
C LEU A 13 14.47 22.12 -17.34
N CYS A 14 13.35 22.71 -16.94
CA CYS A 14 12.51 22.18 -15.86
C CYS A 14 11.95 20.79 -16.23
N SER A 15 11.41 20.62 -17.44
CA SER A 15 10.93 19.32 -17.91
C SER A 15 12.04 18.27 -18.00
N TYR A 16 13.23 18.62 -18.49
CA TYR A 16 14.36 17.68 -18.55
C TYR A 16 14.81 17.25 -17.13
N ILE A 17 14.99 18.20 -16.22
CA ILE A 17 15.37 17.92 -14.83
C ILE A 17 14.31 17.07 -14.12
N LEU A 18 13.02 17.39 -14.28
CA LEU A 18 11.93 16.61 -13.68
C LEU A 18 11.91 15.17 -14.22
N ASN A 19 12.12 14.97 -15.53
CA ASN A 19 12.18 13.66 -16.13
C ASN A 19 13.38 12.84 -15.62
N THR A 20 14.57 13.41 -15.53
CA THR A 20 15.75 12.70 -15.00
C THR A 20 15.57 12.26 -13.54
N ASN A 21 14.91 13.10 -12.73
CA ASN A 21 14.61 12.76 -11.33
C ASN A 21 13.53 11.68 -11.24
N ALA A 22 12.50 11.73 -12.09
CA ALA A 22 11.44 10.72 -12.15
C ALA A 22 11.98 9.35 -12.60
N GLU A 23 12.93 9.32 -13.54
CA GLU A 23 13.57 8.09 -14.00
C GLU A 23 14.49 7.50 -12.94
N SER A 24 15.33 8.32 -12.30
CA SER A 24 16.20 7.89 -11.19
C SER A 24 15.41 7.37 -9.99
N THR A 25 14.33 8.05 -9.62
CA THR A 25 13.44 7.58 -8.54
C THR A 25 12.75 6.27 -8.91
N ARG A 26 12.23 6.14 -10.15
CA ARG A 26 11.69 4.86 -10.63
C ARG A 26 12.70 3.73 -10.56
N TYR A 27 13.93 3.97 -11.02
CA TYR A 27 15.02 2.98 -10.96
C TYR A 27 15.31 2.52 -9.53
N TYR A 28 15.36 3.46 -8.58
CA TYR A 28 15.59 3.14 -7.17
C TYR A 28 14.47 2.27 -6.57
N TYR A 29 13.21 2.62 -6.81
CA TYR A 29 12.07 1.85 -6.30
C TYR A 29 11.90 0.48 -6.97
N ASP A 30 12.25 0.37 -8.25
CA ASP A 30 12.22 -0.90 -9.00
C ASP A 30 13.30 -1.88 -8.49
N TYR A 31 14.52 -1.37 -8.27
CA TYR A 31 15.64 -2.20 -7.80
C TYR A 31 15.42 -2.78 -6.40
N GLU A 32 14.86 -1.97 -5.48
CA GLU A 32 14.57 -2.44 -4.12
C GLU A 32 13.17 -3.05 -3.96
N CYS A 33 12.35 -3.07 -5.02
CA CYS A 33 10.96 -3.53 -5.00
C CYS A 33 10.14 -2.90 -3.85
N ASN A 34 10.35 -1.60 -3.63
CA ASN A 34 9.76 -0.81 -2.53
C ASN A 34 8.70 0.19 -3.02
N GLU A 35 8.16 -0.02 -4.23
CA GLU A 35 7.11 0.84 -4.80
C GLU A 35 5.83 0.79 -3.92
N PRO A 36 5.30 1.93 -3.46
CA PRO A 36 4.05 1.96 -2.69
C PRO A 36 2.84 1.68 -3.59
N LEU A 37 2.40 0.43 -3.62
CA LEU A 37 1.37 -0.04 -4.56
C LEU A 37 -0.02 0.56 -4.27
N VAL A 38 -0.35 0.86 -3.01
CA VAL A 38 -1.66 1.42 -2.62
C VAL A 38 -1.93 2.80 -3.20
N ALA A 39 -0.88 3.59 -3.49
CA ALA A 39 -1.02 4.98 -3.94
C ALA A 39 -1.77 5.12 -5.28
N THR A 40 -1.66 4.12 -6.15
CA THR A 40 -2.27 4.08 -7.49
C THR A 40 -3.37 3.03 -7.62
N SER A 41 -3.69 2.33 -6.53
CA SER A 41 -4.67 1.24 -6.51
C SER A 41 -6.10 1.75 -6.37
N LYS A 42 -7.06 0.96 -6.87
CA LYS A 42 -8.47 1.17 -6.59
C LYS A 42 -8.85 0.38 -5.32
N LEU A 43 -9.39 1.08 -4.33
CA LEU A 43 -9.74 0.51 -3.04
C LEU A 43 -11.25 0.29 -2.94
N THR A 44 -11.65 -0.90 -2.53
CA THR A 44 -13.06 -1.23 -2.24
C THR A 44 -13.13 -2.04 -0.95
N ALA A 45 -14.32 -2.15 -0.36
CA ALA A 45 -14.52 -2.93 0.86
C ALA A 45 -15.91 -3.56 0.88
N THR A 46 -16.07 -4.64 1.66
CA THR A 46 -17.39 -5.28 1.88
C THR A 46 -18.38 -4.34 2.55
N SER A 47 -17.89 -3.58 3.54
CA SER A 47 -18.68 -2.64 4.31
C SER A 47 -17.81 -1.47 4.78
N SER A 48 -18.43 -0.38 5.24
CA SER A 48 -17.73 0.77 5.79
C SER A 48 -18.65 1.58 6.70
N LEU A 49 -18.12 2.08 7.80
CA LEU A 49 -18.78 3.16 8.55
C LEU A 49 -18.83 4.44 7.71
N ARG A 50 -19.80 5.32 8.02
CA ARG A 50 -19.92 6.63 7.38
C ARG A 50 -18.61 7.40 7.50
N ASP A 51 -18.15 7.97 6.38
CA ASP A 51 -16.88 8.72 6.24
C ASP A 51 -15.60 7.91 6.55
N ARG A 52 -15.70 6.58 6.74
CA ARG A 52 -14.59 5.66 6.99
C ARG A 52 -14.47 4.61 5.89
N GLY A 53 -14.67 5.06 4.65
CA GLY A 53 -14.59 4.23 3.45
C GLY A 53 -13.18 3.73 3.14
N PRO A 54 -13.07 2.80 2.16
CA PRO A 54 -11.80 2.17 1.76
C PRO A 54 -10.74 3.15 1.27
N ASP A 55 -11.12 4.32 0.73
CA ASP A 55 -10.18 5.36 0.29
C ASP A 55 -9.30 5.93 1.41
N ASN A 56 -9.72 5.73 2.67
CA ASN A 56 -8.97 6.10 3.86
C ASN A 56 -7.92 5.05 4.27
N ALA A 57 -7.85 3.87 3.63
CA ALA A 57 -6.90 2.81 3.96
C ALA A 57 -5.49 3.10 3.41
N LYS A 58 -4.89 4.21 3.86
CA LYS A 58 -3.57 4.68 3.43
C LYS A 58 -2.69 4.92 4.65
N LEU A 59 -1.45 4.42 4.58
CA LEU A 59 -0.47 4.64 5.65
C LEU A 59 -0.20 6.12 5.87
N TYR A 60 0.06 6.47 7.12
CA TYR A 60 0.35 7.82 7.62
C TYR A 60 -0.81 8.82 7.46
N GLY A 61 -2.02 8.33 7.14
CA GLY A 61 -3.24 9.13 7.12
C GLY A 61 -3.82 9.40 8.51
N LEU A 62 -4.67 10.43 8.62
CA LEU A 62 -5.44 10.72 9.84
C LEU A 62 -6.70 9.84 9.95
N ASN A 63 -7.18 9.33 8.82
CA ASN A 63 -8.34 8.47 8.73
C ASN A 63 -7.91 7.02 8.46
N ALA A 64 -8.83 6.09 8.65
CA ALA A 64 -8.67 4.70 8.27
C ALA A 64 -9.97 4.18 7.67
N TRP A 65 -9.89 3.10 6.92
CA TRP A 65 -11.07 2.29 6.66
C TRP A 65 -11.53 1.63 7.97
N THR A 66 -12.84 1.57 8.18
CA THR A 66 -13.44 0.83 9.29
C THR A 66 -14.67 0.12 8.75
N ALA A 67 -14.66 -1.21 8.81
CA ALA A 67 -15.84 -2.00 8.46
C ALA A 67 -17.04 -1.66 9.34
N SER A 68 -18.25 -1.88 8.84
CA SER A 68 -19.48 -1.63 9.59
C SER A 68 -19.67 -2.61 10.73
N GLU A 69 -19.21 -3.85 10.55
CA GLU A 69 -19.27 -4.93 11.53
C GLU A 69 -17.86 -5.36 11.97
N ASN A 70 -17.75 -5.97 13.15
CA ASN A 70 -16.50 -6.51 13.68
C ASN A 70 -16.53 -8.04 13.67
N ASP A 71 -16.35 -8.61 12.48
CA ASP A 71 -16.30 -10.05 12.23
C ASP A 71 -15.20 -10.40 11.21
N PHE A 72 -15.01 -11.70 10.97
CA PHE A 72 -13.97 -12.20 10.04
C PHE A 72 -14.37 -12.14 8.57
N ASP A 73 -15.60 -11.72 8.25
CA ASP A 73 -16.12 -11.67 6.88
C ASP A 73 -15.89 -10.30 6.23
N GLN A 74 -15.29 -9.34 6.96
CA GLN A 74 -14.99 -8.01 6.45
C GLN A 74 -13.69 -7.99 5.64
N GLN A 75 -13.74 -7.35 4.46
CA GLN A 75 -12.62 -7.36 3.53
C GLN A 75 -12.34 -5.95 2.99
N LEU A 76 -11.06 -5.61 2.93
CA LEU A 76 -10.53 -4.51 2.13
C LEU A 76 -9.88 -5.10 0.88
N ILE A 77 -10.35 -4.66 -0.28
CA ILE A 77 -9.92 -5.16 -1.59
C ILE A 77 -9.09 -4.06 -2.24
N ILE A 78 -7.87 -4.43 -2.63
CA ILE A 78 -6.89 -3.56 -3.26
C ILE A 78 -6.68 -4.04 -4.69
N ASP A 79 -7.27 -3.35 -5.65
CA ASP A 79 -7.07 -3.61 -7.08
C ASP A 79 -5.86 -2.80 -7.57
N LEU A 80 -4.77 -3.53 -7.87
CA LEU A 80 -3.50 -2.98 -8.34
C LEU A 80 -3.52 -2.59 -9.82
N GLY A 81 -4.61 -2.85 -10.55
CA GLY A 81 -4.81 -2.58 -11.98
C GLY A 81 -4.03 -3.49 -12.93
N THR A 82 -2.88 -4.02 -12.50
CA THR A 82 -2.05 -4.98 -13.24
C THR A 82 -1.49 -6.02 -12.28
N VAL A 83 -1.04 -7.16 -12.80
CA VAL A 83 -0.34 -8.15 -11.97
C VAL A 83 0.98 -7.55 -11.50
N LYS A 84 1.17 -7.50 -10.18
CA LYS A 84 2.35 -6.96 -9.50
C LYS A 84 2.93 -7.98 -8.54
N ASN A 85 4.22 -7.88 -8.28
CA ASN A 85 4.86 -8.61 -7.20
C ASN A 85 4.64 -7.85 -5.88
N VAL A 86 4.00 -8.49 -4.90
CA VAL A 86 3.75 -7.89 -3.58
C VAL A 86 4.68 -8.57 -2.57
N THR A 87 5.65 -7.81 -2.07
CA THR A 87 6.72 -8.33 -1.21
C THR A 87 6.47 -8.05 0.28
N ARG A 88 5.69 -7.02 0.59
CA ARG A 88 5.41 -6.59 1.97
C ARG A 88 4.04 -5.93 2.06
N ILE A 89 3.39 -6.13 3.22
CA ILE A 89 2.18 -5.42 3.62
C ILE A 89 2.47 -4.78 4.97
N ASP A 90 2.27 -3.47 5.04
CA ASP A 90 2.31 -2.71 6.29
C ASP A 90 0.89 -2.30 6.65
N THR A 91 0.51 -2.51 7.91
CA THR A 91 -0.80 -2.12 8.42
C THR A 91 -0.67 -1.06 9.52
N GLN A 92 -1.66 -0.20 9.61
CA GLN A 92 -1.75 0.86 10.61
C GLN A 92 -3.19 1.00 11.09
N GLY A 93 -3.37 1.16 12.40
CA GLY A 93 -4.67 1.50 13.00
C GLY A 93 -5.09 2.94 12.74
N ARG A 94 -6.30 3.32 13.15
CA ARG A 94 -6.76 4.71 12.99
C ARG A 94 -6.04 5.63 13.97
N ALA A 95 -5.57 6.77 13.46
CA ALA A 95 -4.94 7.82 14.25
C ALA A 95 -5.84 8.26 15.43
N HIS A 96 -5.19 8.58 16.55
CA HIS A 96 -5.84 9.05 17.79
C HIS A 96 -6.93 8.13 18.35
N SER A 97 -6.82 6.83 18.10
CA SER A 97 -7.76 5.81 18.58
C SER A 97 -7.05 4.52 18.98
N GLN A 98 -7.79 3.59 19.59
CA GLN A 98 -7.33 2.23 19.86
C GLN A 98 -7.93 1.22 18.86
N GLU A 99 -8.34 1.68 17.68
CA GLU A 99 -8.90 0.83 16.64
C GLU A 99 -7.80 0.39 15.66
N PHE A 100 -7.46 -0.89 15.69
CA PHE A 100 -6.49 -1.53 14.82
C PHE A 100 -6.88 -3.00 14.59
N VAL A 101 -6.40 -3.56 13.48
CA VAL A 101 -6.58 -4.98 13.17
C VAL A 101 -5.47 -5.77 13.84
N GLU A 102 -5.85 -6.77 14.63
CA GLU A 102 -4.89 -7.65 15.30
C GLU A 102 -4.45 -8.79 14.39
N GLU A 103 -5.40 -9.37 13.64
CA GLU A 103 -5.21 -10.54 12.79
C GLU A 103 -5.87 -10.34 11.43
N TYR A 104 -5.19 -10.76 10.38
CA TYR A 104 -5.75 -10.76 9.03
C TYR A 104 -5.21 -11.90 8.17
N HIS A 105 -6.03 -12.29 7.20
CA HIS A 105 -5.66 -13.20 6.13
C HIS A 105 -5.49 -12.44 4.82
N ILE A 106 -4.60 -12.95 3.97
CA ILE A 106 -4.36 -12.42 2.63
C ILE A 106 -4.92 -13.43 1.65
N SER A 107 -5.77 -12.96 0.74
CA SER A 107 -6.14 -13.71 -0.46
C SER A 107 -5.78 -12.89 -1.69
N TYR A 108 -5.36 -13.55 -2.77
CA TYR A 108 -4.89 -12.91 -3.99
C TYR A 108 -5.45 -13.59 -5.23
N GLY A 109 -5.66 -12.81 -6.29
CA GLY A 109 -6.24 -13.26 -7.55
C GLY A 109 -6.02 -12.20 -8.63
N SER A 110 -6.23 -12.58 -9.90
CA SER A 110 -5.98 -11.69 -11.05
C SER A 110 -7.24 -11.32 -11.84
N ASN A 111 -8.38 -11.96 -11.55
CA ASN A 111 -9.64 -11.77 -12.27
C ASN A 111 -10.75 -11.12 -11.43
N GLY A 112 -10.48 -10.84 -10.15
CA GLY A 112 -11.46 -10.26 -9.22
C GLY A 112 -12.58 -11.21 -8.77
N LEU A 113 -12.50 -12.49 -9.13
CA LEU A 113 -13.51 -13.51 -8.84
C LEU A 113 -12.92 -14.66 -8.05
N ASP A 114 -11.80 -15.20 -8.52
CA ASP A 114 -11.12 -16.34 -7.92
C ASP A 114 -9.92 -15.86 -7.12
N TYR A 115 -9.96 -16.12 -5.82
CA TYR A 115 -8.89 -15.77 -4.89
C TYR A 115 -8.30 -17.01 -4.24
N ALA A 116 -6.98 -17.12 -4.27
CA ALA A 116 -6.24 -18.11 -3.52
C ALA A 116 -5.81 -17.51 -2.17
N GLN A 117 -5.96 -18.28 -1.09
CA GLN A 117 -5.42 -17.89 0.20
C GLN A 117 -3.89 -17.95 0.18
N TYR A 118 -3.25 -16.90 0.70
CA TYR A 118 -1.82 -16.88 0.91
C TYR A 118 -1.43 -17.88 1.98
N LYS A 119 -0.43 -18.71 1.67
CA LYS A 119 0.11 -19.73 2.55
C LYS A 119 1.59 -19.48 2.75
N ALA A 120 2.08 -19.69 3.97
CA ALA A 120 3.50 -19.69 4.25
C ALA A 120 4.20 -20.86 3.52
N ALA A 121 5.54 -20.87 3.50
CA ALA A 121 6.32 -21.92 2.85
C ALA A 121 5.99 -23.35 3.33
N GLY A 122 5.40 -23.49 4.53
CA GLY A 122 4.91 -24.77 5.08
C GLY A 122 3.50 -25.18 4.65
N GLY A 123 2.81 -24.40 3.81
CA GLY A 123 1.46 -24.70 3.33
C GLY A 123 0.31 -24.28 4.26
N GLU A 124 0.61 -23.79 5.45
CA GLU A 124 -0.36 -23.23 6.40
C GLU A 124 -0.78 -21.81 5.98
N VAL A 125 -2.06 -21.49 6.15
CA VAL A 125 -2.56 -20.12 5.98
C VAL A 125 -1.85 -19.25 6.99
N LYS A 126 -1.20 -18.18 6.52
CA LYS A 126 -0.43 -17.32 7.40
C LYS A 126 -1.33 -16.25 8.00
N GLU A 127 -1.63 -16.41 9.29
CA GLU A 127 -2.16 -15.34 10.14
C GLU A 127 -1.07 -14.29 10.33
N HIS A 128 -1.40 -13.04 9.98
CA HIS A 128 -0.49 -11.93 10.19
C HIS A 128 -0.94 -11.16 11.43
N GLN A 129 -0.12 -11.21 12.48
CA GLN A 129 -0.35 -10.46 13.71
C GLN A 129 0.38 -9.12 13.68
N HIS A 130 -0.28 -8.04 14.14
CA HIS A 130 0.42 -6.77 14.35
C HIS A 130 1.24 -6.79 15.64
N GLY A 131 2.55 -6.65 15.48
CA GLY A 131 3.48 -6.46 16.59
C GLY A 131 4.40 -5.28 16.29
N LEU A 132 4.02 -4.07 16.70
CA LEU A 132 4.98 -2.97 16.83
C LEU A 132 5.93 -3.27 17.99
N ARG A 133 7.04 -3.97 17.71
CA ARG A 133 8.36 -3.74 18.31
C ARG A 133 9.38 -4.68 17.69
N TRP A 134 10.44 -4.10 17.13
CA TRP A 134 11.72 -4.76 16.89
C TRP A 134 12.02 -5.80 17.97
N LYS A 135 12.19 -7.06 17.59
CA LYS A 135 13.04 -7.97 18.37
C LYS A 135 14.26 -8.23 17.51
N ALA A 136 15.38 -7.72 18.01
CA ALA A 136 16.69 -7.79 17.42
C ALA A 136 17.03 -9.22 16.97
N LEU A 137 17.78 -9.31 15.87
CA LEU A 137 18.58 -10.48 15.52
C LEU A 137 19.37 -10.91 16.77
N THR A 138 19.15 -12.14 17.21
CA THR A 138 20.19 -12.89 17.92
C THR A 138 20.48 -14.12 17.10
N THR A 139 21.55 -14.06 16.32
CA THR A 139 22.31 -15.27 16.00
C THR A 139 22.96 -15.77 17.29
N SER A 140 22.76 -17.03 17.63
CA SER A 140 23.79 -17.79 18.33
C SER A 140 23.78 -19.21 17.81
N THR A 141 24.97 -19.62 17.35
CA THR A 141 25.46 -20.99 17.18
C THR A 141 25.06 -21.92 18.31
#